data_AF-A0A1A2UVG3-F1
#
_entry.id   AF-A0A1A2UVG3-F1
#
_cell.length_a   1.000
_cell.length_b   1.000
_cell.length_c   1.000
_cell.angle_alpha   90.00
_cell.angle_beta   90.00
_cell.angle_gamma   90.00
#
_symmetry.space_group_name_H-M   'P 1'
#
loop_
_entity.id
_entity.type
_entity.pdbx_description
1 polymer ?
#
loop_
_entity_poly.entity_id
_entity_poly.type
_entity_poly.pdbx_seq_one_letter_code
_entity_poly.pdbx_strand_id
1 'polypeptide(L)'
;MPASRPPARAAIAPPHPKNDPFYSYTGKKPLPDILPGTVLKTRSVPYHILGLPTLLETTQLLYRSTSQTRNPTVNVTSVIRPLELRDKTKVISYQSAYDSLKQDDEPSYAISGGRPTLGGVVPNVELGVFGPFLAEGYTVIVPDTEGQQADFAAGPEYGRNTLYSIQAAFNSSAIDSDAKVAMLGYSGGAIATEWAAEYAKEYAPDVNKRLIGAAIGGVLVHPAHNLHYVEGSLMWAGVMPMALVGIARAFGIDFRRYLSQHGVQIYNNMQNASIVEVLGLRYARLTWKDLAKPQYPTPESIPEYVRCANQLIMGTGGTPTIPLFIGQGAGGELEGTPGNKAGIGAGDGVMIAGDVRTLARHYCAAGTPVHYEQYDALSHIWSLTLWLPNSIAWIKQRFAEVPPPQNCSSIQQGNPINPIPVPSEVI
;
A
#
# COMPACT_ATOMS: atom_id res chain seq x y z
N MET A 1 -51.00 -3.80 -19.30
CA MET A 1 -49.80 -4.45 -19.85
C MET A 1 -48.62 -4.04 -19.01
N PRO A 2 -47.81 -4.96 -18.45
CA PRO A 2 -46.62 -4.57 -17.71
C PRO A 2 -45.58 -4.01 -18.70
N ALA A 3 -45.01 -2.86 -18.37
CA ALA A 3 -43.97 -2.24 -19.17
C ALA A 3 -42.76 -3.19 -19.26
N SER A 4 -42.35 -3.51 -20.48
CA SER A 4 -41.17 -4.31 -20.78
C SER A 4 -39.93 -3.63 -20.19
N ARG A 5 -39.22 -4.31 -19.28
CA ARG A 5 -37.86 -3.93 -18.87
C ARG A 5 -36.97 -3.87 -20.13
N PRO A 6 -36.16 -2.81 -20.33
CA PRO A 6 -35.20 -2.77 -21.41
C PRO A 6 -34.21 -3.95 -21.24
N PRO A 7 -33.72 -4.54 -22.34
CA PRO A 7 -32.75 -5.62 -22.27
C PRO A 7 -31.50 -5.12 -21.53
N ALA A 8 -31.00 -5.94 -20.59
CA ALA A 8 -29.74 -5.67 -19.92
C ALA A 8 -28.65 -5.53 -21.00
N ARG A 9 -28.09 -4.33 -21.16
CA ARG A 9 -26.87 -4.15 -21.95
C ARG A 9 -25.84 -5.09 -21.34
N ALA A 10 -25.27 -5.99 -22.14
CA ALA A 10 -24.08 -6.73 -21.74
C ALA A 10 -23.07 -5.72 -21.20
N ALA A 11 -22.64 -5.89 -19.95
CA ALA A 11 -21.67 -5.00 -19.34
C ALA A 11 -20.37 -5.09 -20.14
N ILE A 12 -20.13 -4.09 -20.98
CA ILE A 12 -18.86 -3.96 -21.71
C ILE A 12 -17.84 -3.55 -20.65
N ALA A 13 -16.82 -4.38 -20.45
CA ALA A 13 -15.71 -4.06 -19.55
C ALA A 13 -15.16 -2.66 -19.88
N PRO A 14 -14.79 -1.85 -18.86
CA PRO A 14 -14.23 -0.54 -19.09
C PRO A 14 -12.95 -0.65 -19.93
N PRO A 15 -12.66 0.37 -20.76
CA PRO A 15 -11.39 0.43 -21.46
C PRO A 15 -10.24 0.36 -20.45
N HIS A 16 -9.14 -0.26 -20.84
CA HIS A 16 -7.91 -0.28 -20.05
C HIS A 16 -7.54 1.15 -19.60
N PRO A 17 -7.00 1.36 -18.38
CA PRO A 17 -6.72 2.70 -17.83
C PRO A 17 -5.97 3.64 -18.80
N LYS A 18 -4.87 3.17 -19.41
CA LYS A 18 -4.13 3.87 -20.48
C LYS A 18 -4.99 4.36 -21.67
N ASN A 19 -6.08 3.67 -21.99
CA ASN A 19 -6.99 3.98 -23.09
C ASN A 19 -8.30 4.63 -22.61
N ASP A 20 -8.47 4.82 -21.31
CA ASP A 20 -9.65 5.41 -20.71
C ASP A 20 -9.39 6.90 -20.43
N PRO A 21 -10.10 7.83 -21.11
CA PRO A 21 -9.94 9.26 -20.90
C PRO A 21 -10.18 9.70 -19.45
N PHE A 22 -10.82 8.89 -18.61
CA PHE A 22 -11.00 9.18 -17.19
C PHE A 22 -9.66 9.26 -16.43
N TYR A 23 -8.68 8.43 -16.77
CA TYR A 23 -7.39 8.34 -16.06
C TYR A 23 -6.38 9.43 -16.49
N SER A 24 -6.76 10.31 -17.41
CA SER A 24 -5.93 11.42 -17.88
C SER A 24 -6.55 12.77 -17.56
N TYR A 25 -5.73 13.78 -17.27
CA TYR A 25 -6.19 15.16 -17.12
C TYR A 25 -5.98 15.95 -18.41
N THR A 26 -7.05 16.57 -18.91
CA THR A 26 -7.08 17.34 -20.17
C THR A 26 -7.57 18.76 -19.94
N GLY A 27 -7.54 19.25 -18.70
CA GLY A 27 -7.97 20.61 -18.36
C GLY A 27 -6.92 21.65 -18.75
N LYS A 28 -7.35 22.92 -18.81
CA LYS A 28 -6.51 24.04 -19.28
C LYS A 28 -5.45 24.47 -18.26
N LYS A 29 -5.75 24.34 -16.96
CA LYS A 29 -4.85 24.77 -15.89
C LYS A 29 -3.77 23.70 -15.69
N PRO A 30 -2.47 24.03 -15.77
CA PRO A 30 -1.40 23.05 -15.54
C PRO A 30 -1.50 22.38 -14.16
N LEU A 31 -1.15 21.09 -14.07
CA LEU A 31 -1.15 20.34 -12.80
C LEU A 31 -0.30 20.96 -11.68
N PRO A 32 0.87 21.58 -11.95
CA PRO A 32 1.65 22.29 -10.91
C PRO A 32 0.87 23.40 -10.22
N ASP A 33 -0.09 24.02 -10.92
CA ASP A 33 -0.87 25.15 -10.40
C ASP A 33 -2.14 24.70 -9.64
N ILE A 34 -2.41 23.39 -9.61
CA ILE A 34 -3.58 22.80 -8.95
C ILE A 34 -3.14 22.18 -7.63
N LEU A 35 -3.89 22.45 -6.56
CA LEU A 35 -3.58 21.93 -5.23
C LEU A 35 -3.78 20.40 -5.16
N PRO A 36 -2.91 19.66 -4.46
CA PRO A 36 -3.12 18.24 -4.19
C PRO A 36 -4.50 17.93 -3.59
N GLY A 37 -5.09 16.80 -3.98
CA GLY A 37 -6.43 16.40 -3.55
C GLY A 37 -7.58 17.19 -4.22
N THR A 38 -7.29 18.08 -5.17
CA THR A 38 -8.34 18.70 -6.00
C THR A 38 -8.93 17.64 -6.93
N VAL A 39 -10.27 17.52 -6.93
CA VAL A 39 -11.00 16.65 -7.86
C VAL A 39 -10.95 17.25 -9.27
N LEU A 40 -10.52 16.44 -10.23
CA LEU A 40 -10.33 16.82 -11.63
C LEU A 40 -11.42 16.22 -12.54
N LYS A 41 -11.84 14.99 -12.26
CA LYS A 41 -12.94 14.30 -12.94
C LYS A 41 -13.68 13.42 -11.93
N THR A 42 -14.97 13.22 -12.18
CA THR A 42 -15.83 12.33 -11.38
C THR A 42 -16.64 11.44 -12.31
N ARG A 43 -16.80 10.17 -11.95
CA ARG A 43 -17.75 9.27 -12.60
C ARG A 43 -18.39 8.33 -11.58
N SER A 44 -19.61 7.87 -11.88
CA SER A 44 -20.27 6.82 -11.12
C SER A 44 -20.18 5.50 -11.88
N VAL A 45 -19.79 4.44 -11.18
CA VAL A 45 -19.72 3.07 -11.71
C VAL A 45 -20.31 2.11 -10.67
N PRO A 46 -20.96 1.00 -11.10
CA PRO A 46 -21.24 -0.07 -10.16
C PRO A 46 -19.91 -0.68 -9.68
N TYR A 47 -19.86 -1.12 -8.43
CA TYR A 47 -18.76 -1.94 -7.95
C TYR A 47 -18.84 -3.33 -8.59
N HIS A 48 -17.72 -3.88 -9.02
CA HIS A 48 -17.64 -5.21 -9.61
C HIS A 48 -16.84 -6.19 -8.76
N ILE A 49 -17.22 -7.47 -8.84
CA ILE A 49 -16.44 -8.60 -8.32
C ILE A 49 -16.16 -9.52 -9.52
N LEU A 50 -14.89 -9.72 -9.83
CA LEU A 50 -14.41 -10.52 -10.97
C LEU A 50 -15.11 -10.12 -12.28
N GLY A 51 -15.30 -8.81 -12.48
CA GLY A 51 -15.97 -8.24 -13.66
C GLY A 51 -17.50 -8.31 -13.63
N LEU A 52 -18.12 -8.87 -12.59
CA LEU A 52 -19.58 -8.93 -12.44
C LEU A 52 -20.07 -7.74 -11.60
N PRO A 53 -21.01 -6.91 -12.10
CA PRO A 53 -21.51 -5.77 -11.35
C PRO A 53 -22.32 -6.22 -10.13
N THR A 54 -22.21 -5.46 -9.05
CA THR A 54 -22.98 -5.62 -7.81
C THR A 54 -23.96 -4.46 -7.63
N LEU A 55 -24.71 -4.46 -6.52
CA LEU A 55 -25.61 -3.35 -6.15
C LEU A 55 -24.88 -2.16 -5.50
N LEU A 56 -23.60 -2.31 -5.14
CA LEU A 56 -22.85 -1.24 -4.50
C LEU A 56 -22.51 -0.15 -5.53
N GLU A 57 -22.86 1.09 -5.22
CA GLU A 57 -22.50 2.24 -6.04
C GLU A 57 -21.12 2.77 -5.66
N THR A 58 -20.31 3.06 -6.67
CA THR A 58 -18.97 3.65 -6.49
C THR A 58 -18.86 4.96 -7.23
N THR A 59 -18.39 5.99 -6.54
CA THR A 59 -17.95 7.25 -7.16
C THR A 59 -16.43 7.19 -7.34
N GLN A 60 -15.96 7.22 -8.58
CA GLN A 60 -14.54 7.36 -8.87
C GLN A 60 -14.18 8.82 -9.07
N LEU A 61 -13.04 9.20 -8.49
CA LEU A 61 -12.50 10.55 -8.52
C LEU A 61 -11.10 10.49 -9.11
N LEU A 62 -10.88 11.17 -10.24
CA LEU A 62 -9.54 11.55 -10.66
C LEU A 62 -9.16 12.79 -9.86
N TYR A 63 -8.02 12.77 -9.18
CA TYR A 63 -7.56 13.91 -8.37
C TYR A 63 -6.10 14.26 -8.67
N ARG A 64 -5.72 15.50 -8.39
CA ARG A 64 -4.32 15.95 -8.51
C ARG A 64 -3.50 15.32 -7.38
N SER A 65 -2.39 14.65 -7.73
CA SER A 65 -1.48 13.99 -6.79
C SER A 65 -0.02 14.43 -6.98
N THR A 66 0.93 13.71 -6.38
CA THR A 66 2.37 13.99 -6.40
C THR A 66 3.18 12.69 -6.36
N SER A 67 4.02 12.47 -7.37
CA SER A 67 4.85 11.25 -7.49
C SER A 67 5.91 11.15 -6.40
N GLN A 68 6.66 10.05 -6.37
CA GLN A 68 7.82 9.84 -5.50
C GLN A 68 8.86 10.98 -5.60
N THR A 69 9.16 11.43 -6.82
CA THR A 69 10.11 12.54 -7.09
C THR A 69 9.51 13.94 -6.93
N ARG A 70 8.31 14.05 -6.34
CA ARG A 70 7.56 15.30 -6.12
C ARG A 70 7.07 16.02 -7.38
N ASN A 71 6.99 15.32 -8.50
CA ASN A 71 6.38 15.87 -9.71
C ASN A 71 4.85 15.86 -9.60
N PRO A 72 4.15 16.93 -10.04
CA PRO A 72 2.68 16.93 -10.11
C PRO A 72 2.18 15.84 -11.06
N THR A 73 1.24 15.04 -10.58
CA THR A 73 0.61 13.95 -11.35
C THR A 73 -0.89 13.92 -11.06
N VAL A 74 -1.59 12.92 -11.59
CA VAL A 74 -2.96 12.58 -11.25
C VAL A 74 -3.02 11.18 -10.69
N ASN A 75 -4.07 10.90 -9.93
CA ASN A 75 -4.36 9.54 -9.47
C ASN A 75 -5.85 9.32 -9.30
N VAL A 76 -6.28 8.07 -9.16
CA VAL A 76 -7.69 7.69 -9.03
C VAL A 76 -7.97 7.11 -7.64
N THR A 77 -9.16 7.39 -7.13
CA THR A 77 -9.71 6.71 -5.95
C THR A 77 -11.17 6.32 -6.19
N SER A 78 -11.57 5.21 -5.59
CA SER A 78 -12.95 4.73 -5.58
C SER A 78 -13.58 5.00 -4.20
N VAL A 79 -14.73 5.69 -4.17
CA VAL A 79 -15.52 5.91 -2.96
C VAL A 79 -16.77 5.04 -3.05
N ILE A 80 -16.78 3.94 -2.31
CA ILE A 80 -17.79 2.90 -2.34
C ILE A 80 -18.83 3.19 -1.27
N ARG A 81 -20.09 3.33 -1.69
CA ARG A 81 -21.22 3.59 -0.79
C ARG A 81 -21.86 2.27 -0.34
N PRO A 82 -22.20 2.14 0.95
CA PRO A 82 -22.96 1.00 1.43
C PRO A 82 -24.41 1.04 0.90
N LEU A 83 -25.07 -0.12 0.80
CA LEU A 83 -26.45 -0.22 0.33
C LEU A 83 -27.44 0.52 1.25
N GLU A 84 -27.20 0.42 2.56
CA GLU A 84 -27.92 1.18 3.57
C GLU A 84 -26.95 2.18 4.21
N LEU A 85 -27.01 3.44 3.77
CA LEU A 85 -26.27 4.54 4.39
C LEU A 85 -26.90 4.84 5.77
N ARG A 86 -26.33 4.23 6.81
CA ARG A 86 -26.78 4.43 8.20
C ARG A 86 -26.13 5.66 8.84
N ASP A 87 -24.84 5.89 8.56
CA ASP A 87 -24.07 7.00 9.12
C ASP A 87 -23.04 7.47 8.10
N LYS A 88 -23.31 8.62 7.48
CA LYS A 88 -22.47 9.20 6.43
C LYS A 88 -21.16 9.78 6.95
N THR A 89 -21.02 9.91 8.27
CA THR A 89 -19.82 10.45 8.91
C THR A 89 -18.76 9.37 9.17
N LYS A 90 -19.06 8.08 8.92
CA LYS A 90 -18.15 6.97 9.15
C LYS A 90 -17.48 6.51 7.86
N VAL A 91 -16.18 6.78 7.75
CA VAL A 91 -15.41 6.48 6.54
C VAL A 91 -14.18 5.63 6.86
N ILE A 92 -14.00 4.57 6.11
CA ILE A 92 -12.77 3.78 6.11
C ILE A 92 -11.95 4.15 4.88
N SER A 93 -10.69 4.51 5.07
CA SER A 93 -9.72 4.52 3.98
C SER A 93 -9.00 3.17 4.01
N TYR A 94 -9.27 2.34 3.01
CA TYR A 94 -8.67 1.01 2.88
C TYR A 94 -7.57 1.06 1.82
N GLN A 95 -6.36 0.67 2.19
CA GLN A 95 -5.22 0.60 1.30
C GLN A 95 -5.05 -0.84 0.81
N SER A 96 -5.24 -1.04 -0.49
CA SER A 96 -5.10 -2.33 -1.15
C SER A 96 -3.64 -2.80 -1.16
N ALA A 97 -3.41 -4.09 -0.97
CA ALA A 97 -2.10 -4.74 -1.15
C ALA A 97 -1.97 -5.36 -2.55
N TYR A 98 -2.41 -4.63 -3.59
CA TYR A 98 -2.44 -5.15 -4.95
C TYR A 98 -1.03 -5.42 -5.51
N ASP A 99 0.00 -4.78 -4.94
CA ASP A 99 1.42 -5.07 -5.09
C ASP A 99 1.76 -5.45 -6.53
N SER A 100 1.78 -4.46 -7.42
CA SER A 100 1.95 -4.71 -8.85
C SER A 100 2.76 -3.64 -9.56
N LEU A 101 3.47 -4.04 -10.62
CA LEU A 101 4.15 -3.16 -11.57
C LEU A 101 3.29 -2.88 -12.81
N LYS A 102 1.99 -3.17 -12.74
CA LYS A 102 1.07 -3.12 -13.88
C LYS A 102 -0.18 -2.31 -13.54
N GLN A 103 -0.49 -1.32 -14.39
CA GLN A 103 -1.65 -0.45 -14.23
C GLN A 103 -2.99 -1.23 -14.29
N ASP A 104 -3.04 -2.38 -14.96
CA ASP A 104 -4.24 -3.23 -15.04
C ASP A 104 -4.66 -3.82 -13.68
N ASP A 105 -3.75 -3.82 -12.69
CA ASP A 105 -4.02 -4.38 -11.37
C ASP A 105 -4.47 -3.29 -10.38
N GLU A 106 -4.59 -2.03 -10.83
CA GLU A 106 -5.07 -0.92 -10.00
C GLU A 106 -6.46 -1.20 -9.41
N PRO A 107 -6.67 -0.96 -8.10
CA PRO A 107 -7.97 -1.15 -7.45
C PRO A 107 -9.13 -0.45 -8.16
N SER A 108 -8.93 0.78 -8.65
CA SER A 108 -9.97 1.51 -9.36
C SER A 108 -10.38 0.82 -10.67
N TYR A 109 -9.45 0.22 -11.39
CA TYR A 109 -9.77 -0.51 -12.61
C TYR A 109 -10.56 -1.79 -12.29
N ALA A 110 -10.10 -2.57 -11.33
CA ALA A 110 -10.80 -3.78 -10.85
C ALA A 110 -12.24 -3.46 -10.39
N ILE A 111 -12.41 -2.43 -9.54
CA ILE A 111 -13.71 -1.99 -9.03
C ILE A 111 -14.66 -1.56 -10.15
N SER A 112 -14.14 -0.92 -11.20
CA SER A 112 -14.93 -0.47 -12.36
C SER A 112 -15.32 -1.59 -13.34
N GLY A 113 -14.92 -2.84 -13.06
CA GLY A 113 -15.24 -4.01 -13.89
C GLY A 113 -14.17 -4.37 -14.91
N GLY A 114 -12.93 -3.90 -14.68
CA GLY A 114 -11.76 -4.24 -15.47
C GLY A 114 -11.61 -5.75 -15.68
N ARG A 115 -10.96 -6.14 -16.77
CA ARG A 115 -10.78 -7.56 -17.09
C ARG A 115 -9.95 -8.22 -15.97
N PRO A 116 -10.42 -9.34 -15.38
CA PRO A 116 -9.65 -10.02 -14.35
C PRO A 116 -8.25 -10.41 -14.85
N THR A 117 -7.24 -10.00 -14.11
CA THR A 117 -5.84 -10.43 -14.24
C THR A 117 -5.48 -11.29 -13.01
N LEU A 118 -4.35 -11.99 -13.04
CA LEU A 118 -3.88 -12.74 -11.87
C LEU A 118 -3.57 -11.81 -10.69
N GLY A 119 -2.92 -10.66 -10.93
CA GLY A 119 -2.67 -9.64 -9.92
C GLY A 119 -3.94 -8.95 -9.41
N GLY A 120 -4.87 -8.65 -10.32
CA GLY A 120 -6.18 -8.07 -10.00
C GLY A 120 -7.09 -8.96 -9.16
N VAL A 121 -6.75 -10.23 -8.89
CA VAL A 121 -7.48 -11.06 -7.92
C VAL A 121 -7.45 -10.44 -6.53
N VAL A 122 -6.35 -9.79 -6.13
CA VAL A 122 -6.19 -9.22 -4.80
C VAL A 122 -7.29 -8.17 -4.52
N PRO A 123 -7.42 -7.07 -5.30
CA PRO A 123 -8.54 -6.13 -5.14
C PRO A 123 -9.93 -6.77 -5.14
N ASN A 124 -10.12 -7.87 -5.86
CA ASN A 124 -11.41 -8.56 -5.93
C ASN A 124 -11.76 -9.36 -4.67
N VAL A 125 -10.77 -9.92 -3.97
CA VAL A 125 -10.98 -10.63 -2.70
C VAL A 125 -10.95 -9.71 -1.48
N GLU A 126 -10.42 -8.50 -1.62
CA GLU A 126 -10.37 -7.49 -0.55
C GLU A 126 -11.74 -6.97 -0.12
N LEU A 127 -12.79 -7.21 -0.90
CA LEU A 127 -14.16 -7.05 -0.39
C LEU A 127 -14.42 -7.92 0.85
N GLY A 128 -13.75 -9.06 1.00
CA GLY A 128 -13.78 -9.85 2.23
C GLY A 128 -13.13 -9.16 3.44
N VAL A 129 -12.24 -8.19 3.19
CA VAL A 129 -11.51 -7.42 4.21
C VAL A 129 -12.32 -6.20 4.65
N PHE A 130 -12.77 -5.35 3.72
CA PHE A 130 -13.51 -4.13 4.05
C PHE A 130 -15.05 -4.27 3.97
N GLY A 131 -15.56 -5.37 3.42
CA GLY A 131 -16.99 -5.67 3.32
C GLY A 131 -17.76 -5.63 4.64
N PRO A 132 -17.20 -6.08 5.78
CA PRO A 132 -17.84 -5.91 7.08
C PRO A 132 -18.18 -4.45 7.41
N PHE A 133 -17.33 -3.48 7.02
CA PHE A 133 -17.62 -2.06 7.21
C PHE A 133 -18.76 -1.60 6.29
N LEU A 134 -18.76 -2.00 5.01
CA LEU A 134 -19.87 -1.69 4.10
C LEU A 134 -21.20 -2.28 4.59
N ALA A 135 -21.20 -3.50 5.11
CA ALA A 135 -22.38 -4.15 5.67
C ALA A 135 -22.93 -3.44 6.91
N GLU A 136 -22.07 -2.75 7.67
CA GLU A 136 -22.45 -1.95 8.83
C GLU A 136 -22.79 -0.48 8.49
N GLY A 137 -22.73 -0.10 7.20
CA GLY A 137 -23.13 1.23 6.73
C GLY A 137 -22.02 2.28 6.70
N TYR A 138 -20.76 1.85 6.72
CA TYR A 138 -19.60 2.74 6.55
C TYR A 138 -19.34 2.99 5.05
N THR A 139 -18.87 4.18 4.71
CA THR A 139 -18.31 4.46 3.37
C THR A 139 -16.87 3.96 3.31
N VAL A 140 -16.44 3.36 2.19
CA VAL A 140 -15.05 2.91 2.01
C VAL A 140 -14.39 3.64 0.86
N ILE A 141 -13.22 4.22 1.09
CA ILE A 141 -12.34 4.84 0.09
C ILE A 141 -11.22 3.85 -0.22
N VAL A 142 -11.04 3.51 -1.50
CA VAL A 142 -9.96 2.65 -2.00
C VAL A 142 -9.17 3.40 -3.07
N PRO A 143 -7.98 3.95 -2.75
CA PRO A 143 -7.11 4.62 -3.70
C PRO A 143 -6.19 3.66 -4.44
N ASP A 144 -5.76 4.05 -5.65
CA ASP A 144 -4.65 3.38 -6.36
C ASP A 144 -3.32 3.85 -5.74
N THR A 145 -2.94 3.26 -4.61
CA THR A 145 -1.87 3.78 -3.73
C THR A 145 -0.54 3.94 -4.45
N GLU A 146 -0.19 3.07 -5.39
CA GLU A 146 1.11 3.09 -6.06
C GLU A 146 1.18 4.08 -7.25
N GLY A 147 0.12 4.85 -7.46
CA GLY A 147 0.03 5.83 -8.54
C GLY A 147 -0.12 5.20 -9.92
N GLN A 148 -0.27 6.06 -10.92
CA GLN A 148 -0.68 5.66 -12.29
C GLN A 148 0.41 4.93 -13.10
N GLN A 149 1.59 4.73 -12.53
CA GLN A 149 2.66 3.88 -13.08
C GLN A 149 2.86 2.57 -12.30
N ALA A 150 2.09 2.39 -11.21
CA ALA A 150 2.23 1.29 -10.28
C ALA A 150 3.68 1.17 -9.75
N ASP A 151 4.14 2.24 -9.09
CA ASP A 151 5.51 2.38 -8.61
C ASP A 151 5.71 1.58 -7.32
N PHE A 152 5.80 0.25 -7.47
CA PHE A 152 5.87 -0.69 -6.35
C PHE A 152 6.99 -0.37 -5.33
N ALA A 153 6.69 -0.51 -4.04
CA ALA A 153 7.55 -0.23 -2.89
C ALA A 153 7.92 1.26 -2.67
N ALA A 154 7.33 2.21 -3.41
CA ALA A 154 7.53 3.65 -3.22
C ALA A 154 6.66 4.23 -2.08
N GLY A 155 6.97 3.88 -0.84
CA GLY A 155 6.13 4.22 0.32
C GLY A 155 5.72 5.69 0.46
N PRO A 156 6.63 6.68 0.30
CA PRO A 156 6.25 8.09 0.34
C PRO A 156 5.18 8.49 -0.70
N GLU A 157 5.25 7.92 -1.91
CA GLU A 157 4.20 8.11 -2.92
C GLU A 157 2.87 7.52 -2.47
N TYR A 158 2.89 6.33 -1.87
CA TYR A 158 1.68 5.67 -1.36
C TYR A 158 1.00 6.51 -0.29
N GLY A 159 1.78 7.05 0.65
CA GLY A 159 1.25 7.91 1.72
C GLY A 159 0.59 9.18 1.18
N ARG A 160 1.24 9.86 0.22
CA ARG A 160 0.67 11.06 -0.43
C ARG A 160 -0.60 10.73 -1.22
N ASN A 161 -0.58 9.67 -2.02
CA ASN A 161 -1.75 9.22 -2.78
C ASN A 161 -2.91 8.90 -1.83
N THR A 162 -2.66 8.23 -0.71
CA THR A 162 -3.67 7.95 0.32
C THR A 162 -4.27 9.22 0.90
N LEU A 163 -3.45 10.16 1.39
CA LEU A 163 -3.94 11.41 1.98
C LEU A 163 -4.73 12.27 0.98
N TYR A 164 -4.22 12.40 -0.25
CA TYR A 164 -4.87 13.19 -1.29
C TYR A 164 -6.15 12.52 -1.81
N SER A 165 -6.28 11.19 -1.74
CA SER A 165 -7.54 10.50 -2.01
C SER A 165 -8.62 10.84 -0.98
N ILE A 166 -8.27 10.89 0.30
CA ILE A 166 -9.18 11.27 1.38
C ILE A 166 -9.57 12.75 1.21
N GLN A 167 -8.60 13.62 0.92
CA GLN A 167 -8.86 15.03 0.60
C GLN A 167 -9.80 15.20 -0.61
N ALA A 168 -9.59 14.42 -1.66
CA ALA A 168 -10.45 14.42 -2.84
C ALA A 168 -11.87 13.96 -2.51
N ALA A 169 -12.02 12.93 -1.67
CA ALA A 169 -13.32 12.47 -1.20
C ALA A 169 -14.06 13.61 -0.47
N PHE A 170 -13.41 14.29 0.48
CA PHE A 170 -13.99 15.48 1.15
C PHE A 170 -14.38 16.58 0.16
N ASN A 171 -13.58 16.80 -0.88
CA ASN A 171 -13.82 17.83 -1.90
C ASN A 171 -14.90 17.45 -2.93
N SER A 172 -15.36 16.19 -2.97
CA SER A 172 -16.21 15.65 -4.04
C SER A 172 -17.69 15.52 -3.70
N SER A 173 -18.11 15.81 -2.46
CA SER A 173 -19.41 15.46 -1.88
C SER A 173 -19.70 13.95 -1.79
N ALA A 174 -18.72 13.08 -2.10
CA ALA A 174 -18.89 11.63 -1.96
C ALA A 174 -19.01 11.19 -0.50
N ILE A 175 -18.42 11.98 0.42
CA ILE A 175 -18.52 11.85 1.87
C ILE A 175 -18.89 13.20 2.51
N ASP A 176 -19.41 13.16 3.74
CA ASP A 176 -19.76 14.37 4.47
C ASP A 176 -18.51 15.12 4.94
N SER A 177 -18.60 16.45 5.00
CA SER A 177 -17.45 17.34 5.27
C SER A 177 -16.90 17.22 6.70
N ASP A 178 -17.69 16.67 7.62
CA ASP A 178 -17.36 16.41 9.02
C ASP A 178 -17.06 14.93 9.29
N ALA A 179 -17.06 14.09 8.25
CA ALA A 179 -16.80 12.66 8.39
C ALA A 179 -15.45 12.37 9.06
N LYS A 180 -15.46 11.38 9.95
CA LYS A 180 -14.29 10.80 10.58
C LYS A 180 -13.76 9.64 9.75
N VAL A 181 -12.44 9.56 9.65
CA VAL A 181 -11.76 8.59 8.79
C VAL A 181 -10.85 7.72 9.64
N ALA A 182 -11.00 6.40 9.54
CA ALA A 182 -10.01 5.45 10.03
C ALA A 182 -9.28 4.81 8.85
N MET A 183 -7.99 4.54 8.98
CA MET A 183 -7.19 3.90 7.93
C MET A 183 -6.93 2.42 8.25
N LEU A 184 -6.91 1.58 7.23
CA LEU A 184 -6.69 0.14 7.35
C LEU A 184 -5.83 -0.36 6.18
N GLY A 185 -4.72 -1.02 6.50
CA GLY A 185 -3.84 -1.61 5.50
C GLY A 185 -3.06 -2.80 6.06
N TYR A 186 -2.82 -3.82 5.22
CA TYR A 186 -2.02 -4.99 5.55
C TYR A 186 -1.01 -5.25 4.44
N SER A 187 0.18 -5.76 4.75
CA SER A 187 1.23 -6.01 3.75
C SER A 187 1.58 -4.74 2.96
N GLY A 188 1.52 -4.75 1.62
CA GLY A 188 1.69 -3.54 0.81
C GLY A 188 0.72 -2.41 1.16
N GLY A 189 -0.50 -2.74 1.56
CA GLY A 189 -1.46 -1.75 2.08
C GLY A 189 -0.97 -1.06 3.35
N ALA A 190 -0.22 -1.77 4.22
CA ALA A 190 0.38 -1.18 5.42
C ALA A 190 1.47 -0.15 5.07
N ILE A 191 2.15 -0.29 3.93
CA ILE A 191 3.10 0.72 3.42
C ILE A 191 2.36 2.05 3.21
N ALA A 192 1.23 2.00 2.52
CA ALA A 192 0.44 3.18 2.22
C ALA A 192 -0.16 3.81 3.48
N THR A 193 -0.73 2.98 4.37
CA THR A 193 -1.37 3.45 5.59
C THR A 193 -0.37 4.07 6.57
N GLU A 194 0.82 3.47 6.74
CA GLU A 194 1.85 4.00 7.63
C GLU A 194 2.40 5.34 7.11
N TRP A 195 2.82 5.43 5.85
CA TRP A 195 3.37 6.67 5.29
C TRP A 195 2.32 7.79 5.28
N ALA A 196 1.05 7.44 5.06
CA ALA A 196 -0.05 8.40 5.20
C ALA A 196 -0.17 8.92 6.64
N ALA A 197 -0.01 8.05 7.65
CA ALA A 197 -0.08 8.43 9.05
C ALA A 197 1.07 9.37 9.44
N GLU A 198 2.30 9.14 8.95
CA GLU A 198 3.43 10.03 9.17
C GLU A 198 3.21 11.40 8.52
N TYR A 199 2.79 11.39 7.26
CA TYR A 199 2.64 12.59 6.44
C TYR A 199 1.41 13.43 6.75
N ALA A 200 0.39 12.87 7.42
CA ALA A 200 -0.90 13.51 7.59
C ALA A 200 -0.79 14.94 8.12
N LYS A 201 0.02 15.16 9.16
CA LYS A 201 0.17 16.48 9.81
C LYS A 201 0.74 17.54 8.86
N GLU A 202 1.73 17.18 8.05
CA GLU A 202 2.46 18.11 7.19
C GLU A 202 1.76 18.31 5.84
N TYR A 203 1.37 17.21 5.19
CA TYR A 203 0.88 17.23 3.81
C TYR A 203 -0.63 17.44 3.69
N ALA A 204 -1.41 17.06 4.72
CA ALA A 204 -2.87 17.15 4.67
C ALA A 204 -3.45 17.46 6.06
N PRO A 205 -3.12 18.62 6.68
CA PRO A 205 -3.52 18.94 8.04
C PRO A 205 -5.03 18.92 8.28
N ASP A 206 -5.84 19.22 7.26
CA ASP A 206 -7.30 19.16 7.35
C ASP A 206 -7.84 17.72 7.27
N VAL A 207 -7.13 16.81 6.60
CA VAL A 207 -7.39 15.37 6.70
C VAL A 207 -6.95 14.86 8.07
N ASN A 208 -5.77 15.26 8.55
CA ASN A 208 -5.22 14.83 9.84
C ASN A 208 -6.18 15.08 11.01
N LYS A 209 -6.84 16.24 11.06
CA LYS A 209 -7.84 16.58 12.09
C LYS A 209 -9.06 15.64 12.11
N ARG A 210 -9.30 14.91 11.02
CA ARG A 210 -10.44 14.01 10.83
C ARG A 210 -10.05 12.53 10.91
N LEU A 211 -8.75 12.24 10.94
CA LEU A 211 -8.24 10.88 11.15
C LEU A 211 -8.41 10.50 12.62
N ILE A 212 -9.00 9.33 12.89
CA ILE A 212 -9.29 8.84 14.25
C ILE A 212 -8.44 7.61 14.65
N GLY A 213 -7.59 7.14 13.74
CA GLY A 213 -6.67 6.04 13.97
C GLY A 213 -6.29 5.32 12.69
N ALA A 214 -5.20 4.57 12.75
CA ALA A 214 -4.78 3.69 11.66
C ALA A 214 -4.44 2.29 12.21
N ALA A 215 -4.97 1.26 11.56
CA ALA A 215 -4.58 -0.12 11.83
C ALA A 215 -3.72 -0.63 10.67
N ILE A 216 -2.50 -1.07 10.99
CA ILE A 216 -1.53 -1.61 10.04
C ILE A 216 -1.07 -3.01 10.47
N GLY A 217 -0.74 -3.87 9.50
CA GLY A 217 -0.13 -5.16 9.81
C GLY A 217 0.77 -5.70 8.70
N GLY A 218 1.77 -6.51 9.05
CA GLY A 218 2.78 -7.00 8.09
C GLY A 218 3.54 -5.82 7.47
N VAL A 219 4.30 -5.10 8.28
CA VAL A 219 4.77 -3.74 7.95
C VAL A 219 6.19 -3.72 7.37
N LEU A 220 6.37 -3.10 6.19
CA LEU A 220 7.67 -2.95 5.51
C LEU A 220 8.44 -1.71 6.00
N VAL A 221 9.15 -1.83 7.12
CA VAL A 221 9.82 -0.68 7.76
C VAL A 221 11.07 -0.23 7.02
N HIS A 222 11.95 -1.18 6.63
CA HIS A 222 13.25 -0.86 6.06
C HIS A 222 13.51 -1.72 4.81
N PRO A 223 13.19 -1.24 3.60
CA PRO A 223 13.23 -2.05 2.38
C PRO A 223 14.56 -2.77 2.10
N ALA A 224 15.70 -2.15 2.45
CA ALA A 224 17.00 -2.82 2.28
C ALA A 224 17.25 -3.98 3.26
N HIS A 225 16.78 -3.90 4.51
CA HIS A 225 16.80 -5.04 5.42
C HIS A 225 15.91 -6.17 4.88
N ASN A 226 14.71 -5.81 4.40
CA ASN A 226 13.78 -6.78 3.83
C ASN A 226 14.36 -7.50 2.60
N LEU A 227 15.17 -6.84 1.77
CA LEU A 227 15.87 -7.48 0.67
C LEU A 227 16.72 -8.65 1.18
N HIS A 228 17.59 -8.42 2.16
CA HIS A 228 18.39 -9.48 2.79
C HIS A 228 17.52 -10.54 3.49
N TYR A 229 16.37 -10.14 4.04
CA TYR A 229 15.44 -11.06 4.70
C TYR A 229 14.74 -12.01 3.72
N VAL A 230 14.28 -11.55 2.56
CA VAL A 230 13.59 -12.41 1.58
C VAL A 230 14.55 -13.13 0.62
N GLU A 231 15.80 -12.69 0.52
CA GLU A 231 16.83 -13.31 -0.32
C GLU A 231 16.95 -14.81 -0.03
N GLY A 232 16.93 -15.66 -1.06
CA GLY A 232 17.08 -17.10 -0.89
C GLY A 232 15.85 -17.82 -0.30
N SER A 233 14.76 -17.11 0.02
CA SER A 233 13.52 -17.72 0.51
C SER A 233 12.81 -18.55 -0.58
N LEU A 234 11.97 -19.50 -0.16
CA LEU A 234 11.23 -20.35 -1.08
C LEU A 234 10.04 -19.62 -1.74
N MET A 235 9.35 -18.75 -1.00
CA MET A 235 8.12 -18.12 -1.46
C MET A 235 8.32 -16.66 -1.92
N TRP A 236 9.16 -15.89 -1.23
CA TRP A 236 9.18 -14.43 -1.31
C TRP A 236 10.37 -13.85 -2.09
N ALA A 237 11.33 -14.68 -2.53
CA ALA A 237 12.56 -14.21 -3.16
C ALA A 237 12.33 -13.43 -4.47
N GLY A 238 11.21 -13.66 -5.16
CA GLY A 238 10.81 -12.89 -6.35
C GLY A 238 10.44 -11.42 -6.06
N VAL A 239 10.11 -11.08 -4.80
CA VAL A 239 9.80 -9.70 -4.41
C VAL A 239 11.03 -8.79 -4.51
N MET A 240 12.24 -9.32 -4.29
CA MET A 240 13.48 -8.54 -4.37
C MET A 240 13.67 -7.85 -5.73
N PRO A 241 13.73 -8.56 -6.88
CA PRO A 241 13.85 -7.90 -8.18
C PRO A 241 12.61 -7.08 -8.57
N MET A 242 11.41 -7.44 -8.08
CA MET A 242 10.20 -6.64 -8.30
C MET A 242 10.29 -5.27 -7.62
N ALA A 243 10.73 -5.23 -6.35
CA ALA A 243 10.97 -3.99 -5.62
C ALA A 243 12.06 -3.14 -6.28
N LEU A 244 13.13 -3.75 -6.82
CA LEU A 244 14.16 -3.00 -7.57
C LEU A 244 13.56 -2.30 -8.80
N VAL A 245 12.65 -2.96 -9.54
CA VAL A 245 11.97 -2.34 -10.68
C VAL A 245 11.06 -1.20 -10.23
N GLY A 246 10.26 -1.41 -9.18
CA GLY A 246 9.35 -0.39 -8.66
C GLY A 246 10.08 0.86 -8.14
N ILE A 247 11.13 0.66 -7.34
CA ILE A 247 12.01 1.75 -6.87
C ILE A 247 12.67 2.45 -8.07
N ALA A 248 13.14 1.70 -9.07
CA ALA A 248 13.74 2.32 -10.26
C ALA A 248 12.78 3.25 -10.99
N ARG A 249 11.51 2.86 -11.14
CA ARG A 249 10.46 3.69 -11.76
C ARG A 249 10.15 4.92 -10.92
N ALA A 250 9.90 4.72 -9.62
CA ALA A 250 9.54 5.79 -8.70
C ALA A 250 10.58 6.92 -8.69
N PHE A 251 11.87 6.56 -8.71
CA PHE A 251 12.98 7.51 -8.68
C PHE A 251 13.50 7.91 -10.07
N GLY A 252 12.98 7.33 -11.15
CA GLY A 252 13.43 7.63 -12.52
C GLY A 252 14.87 7.21 -12.81
N ILE A 253 15.31 6.10 -12.22
CA ILE A 253 16.68 5.57 -12.36
C ILE A 253 16.70 4.24 -13.13
N ASP A 254 17.88 3.82 -13.56
CA ASP A 254 18.06 2.57 -14.29
C ASP A 254 19.13 1.69 -13.65
N PHE A 255 18.67 0.70 -12.88
CA PHE A 255 19.55 -0.24 -12.20
C PHE A 255 20.19 -1.28 -13.14
N ARG A 256 19.77 -1.41 -14.41
CA ARG A 256 20.28 -2.46 -15.32
C ARG A 256 21.80 -2.43 -15.49
N ARG A 257 22.43 -1.26 -15.32
CA ARG A 257 23.90 -1.12 -15.36
C ARG A 257 24.63 -1.90 -14.28
N TYR A 258 23.97 -2.22 -13.15
CA TYR A 258 24.52 -2.97 -12.02
C TYR A 258 24.21 -4.47 -12.09
N LEU A 259 23.31 -4.87 -12.98
CA LEU A 259 22.80 -6.23 -13.07
C LEU A 259 23.66 -7.13 -13.97
N SER A 260 23.72 -8.42 -13.63
CA SER A 260 24.24 -9.48 -14.50
C SER A 260 23.37 -9.62 -15.75
N GLN A 261 23.82 -10.38 -16.75
CA GLN A 261 22.97 -10.67 -17.92
C GLN A 261 21.65 -11.36 -17.51
N HIS A 262 21.71 -12.26 -16.54
CA HIS A 262 20.53 -12.92 -15.98
C HIS A 262 19.64 -11.94 -15.22
N GLY A 263 20.23 -11.07 -14.40
CA GLY A 263 19.50 -10.02 -13.69
C GLY A 263 18.77 -9.06 -14.63
N VAL A 264 19.38 -8.65 -15.75
CA VAL A 264 18.72 -7.83 -16.78
C VAL A 264 17.53 -8.57 -17.41
N GLN A 265 17.63 -9.88 -17.66
CA GLN A 265 16.50 -10.67 -18.16
C GLN A 265 15.35 -10.70 -17.15
N ILE A 266 15.63 -10.94 -15.87
CA ILE A 266 14.61 -10.91 -14.81
C ILE A 266 13.98 -9.52 -14.72
N TYR A 267 14.79 -8.46 -14.68
CA TYR A 267 14.34 -7.07 -14.58
C TYR A 267 13.39 -6.68 -15.73
N ASN A 268 13.71 -7.09 -16.97
CA ASN A 268 12.87 -6.81 -18.13
C ASN A 268 11.56 -7.63 -18.10
N ASN A 269 11.61 -8.88 -17.62
CA ASN A 269 10.43 -9.73 -17.50
C ASN A 269 9.47 -9.24 -16.40
N MET A 270 9.97 -8.49 -15.41
CA MET A 270 9.18 -7.98 -14.29
C MET A 270 8.48 -6.65 -14.55
N GLN A 271 8.69 -6.01 -15.71
CA GLN A 271 8.10 -4.69 -15.99
C GLN A 271 6.56 -4.66 -15.93
N ASN A 272 5.86 -5.79 -15.92
CA ASN A 272 4.41 -5.81 -15.71
C ASN A 272 3.99 -6.93 -14.76
N ALA A 273 4.88 -7.30 -13.82
CA ALA A 273 4.62 -8.38 -12.89
C ALA A 273 3.77 -7.91 -11.71
N SER A 274 2.88 -8.80 -11.27
CA SER A 274 2.14 -8.70 -10.02
C SER A 274 2.76 -9.56 -8.92
N ILE A 275 2.40 -9.31 -7.66
CA ILE A 275 2.86 -10.10 -6.52
C ILE A 275 2.59 -11.60 -6.74
N VAL A 276 1.40 -11.95 -7.20
CA VAL A 276 0.98 -13.34 -7.46
C VAL A 276 1.89 -14.05 -8.47
N GLU A 277 2.46 -13.33 -9.44
CA GLU A 277 3.34 -13.90 -10.47
C GLU A 277 4.79 -14.09 -10.00
N VAL A 278 5.19 -13.39 -8.94
CA VAL A 278 6.56 -13.47 -8.39
C VAL A 278 6.66 -14.37 -7.16
N LEU A 279 5.54 -14.81 -6.58
CA LEU A 279 5.53 -15.74 -5.45
C LEU A 279 5.74 -17.21 -5.86
N GLY A 280 6.39 -17.96 -4.96
CA GLY A 280 6.54 -19.41 -5.06
C GLY A 280 7.71 -19.87 -5.93
N LEU A 281 7.58 -21.06 -6.52
CA LEU A 281 8.71 -21.82 -7.05
C LEU A 281 9.45 -21.18 -8.22
N ARG A 282 8.83 -20.23 -8.94
CA ARG A 282 9.44 -19.60 -10.12
C ARG A 282 10.72 -18.84 -9.80
N TYR A 283 10.76 -18.18 -8.65
CA TYR A 283 11.90 -17.39 -8.16
C TYR A 283 12.44 -17.91 -6.83
N ALA A 284 12.06 -19.14 -6.45
CA ALA A 284 12.51 -19.73 -5.19
C ALA A 284 14.04 -19.76 -5.11
N ARG A 285 14.55 -19.37 -3.95
CA ARG A 285 15.98 -19.33 -3.64
C ARG A 285 16.81 -18.33 -4.45
N LEU A 286 16.17 -17.41 -5.18
CA LEU A 286 16.87 -16.35 -5.87
C LEU A 286 17.65 -15.48 -4.89
N THR A 287 18.91 -15.20 -5.20
CA THR A 287 19.82 -14.40 -4.38
C THR A 287 20.22 -13.11 -5.09
N TRP A 288 20.75 -12.13 -4.35
CA TRP A 288 21.30 -10.91 -4.91
C TRP A 288 22.45 -11.22 -5.89
N LYS A 289 23.25 -12.25 -5.59
CA LYS A 289 24.36 -12.69 -6.44
C LYS A 289 23.91 -13.19 -7.82
N ASP A 290 22.68 -13.68 -7.94
CA ASP A 290 22.11 -14.09 -9.23
C ASP A 290 21.72 -12.87 -10.08
N LEU A 291 21.34 -11.77 -9.41
CA LEU A 291 20.87 -10.53 -10.05
C LEU A 291 22.00 -9.58 -10.42
N ALA A 292 22.98 -9.38 -9.55
CA ALA A 292 23.99 -8.34 -9.68
C ALA A 292 25.27 -8.80 -10.37
N LYS A 293 26.03 -7.86 -10.94
CA LYS A 293 27.39 -8.15 -11.41
C LYS A 293 28.33 -8.39 -10.21
N PRO A 294 29.41 -9.17 -10.36
CA PRO A 294 30.34 -9.46 -9.25
C PRO A 294 30.99 -8.22 -8.60
N GLN A 295 31.09 -7.09 -9.32
CA GLN A 295 31.59 -5.82 -8.78
C GLN A 295 30.66 -5.20 -7.74
N TYR A 296 29.39 -5.63 -7.69
CA TYR A 296 28.36 -5.16 -6.76
C TYR A 296 27.89 -6.29 -5.86
N PRO A 297 28.74 -6.78 -4.93
CA PRO A 297 28.49 -8.00 -4.16
C PRO A 297 27.30 -7.89 -3.20
N THR A 298 26.88 -6.68 -2.87
CA THR A 298 25.69 -6.38 -2.07
C THR A 298 24.93 -5.18 -2.66
N PRO A 299 23.62 -5.02 -2.39
CA PRO A 299 22.87 -3.82 -2.79
C PRO A 299 23.53 -2.52 -2.31
N GLU A 300 24.10 -2.54 -1.10
CA GLU A 300 24.73 -1.39 -0.44
C GLU A 300 26.02 -0.94 -1.12
N SER A 301 26.58 -1.74 -2.03
CA SER A 301 27.72 -1.33 -2.87
C SER A 301 27.32 -0.36 -3.99
N ILE A 302 26.02 -0.13 -4.20
CA ILE A 302 25.49 0.75 -5.23
C ILE A 302 25.02 2.07 -4.57
N PRO A 303 25.76 3.20 -4.75
CA PRO A 303 25.40 4.47 -4.11
C PRO A 303 23.98 4.95 -4.46
N GLU A 304 23.57 4.75 -5.71
CA GLU A 304 22.23 5.11 -6.20
C GLU A 304 21.13 4.31 -5.49
N TYR A 305 21.34 3.02 -5.24
CA TYR A 305 20.40 2.18 -4.48
C TYR A 305 20.28 2.68 -3.04
N VAL A 306 21.40 2.91 -2.36
CA VAL A 306 21.41 3.37 -0.96
C VAL A 306 20.67 4.71 -0.81
N ARG A 307 20.92 5.67 -1.71
CA ARG A 307 20.22 6.96 -1.70
C ARG A 307 18.71 6.81 -1.87
N CYS A 308 18.24 5.86 -2.68
CA CYS A 308 16.81 5.61 -2.86
C CYS A 308 16.22 4.86 -1.68
N ALA A 309 16.84 3.75 -1.26
CA ALA A 309 16.36 2.92 -0.16
C ALA A 309 16.24 3.69 1.16
N ASN A 310 17.18 4.59 1.47
CA ASN A 310 17.13 5.42 2.68
C ASN A 310 15.93 6.38 2.71
N GLN A 311 15.39 6.78 1.56
CA GLN A 311 14.18 7.62 1.48
C GLN A 311 12.89 6.83 1.68
N LEU A 312 12.98 5.50 1.80
CA LEU A 312 11.85 4.59 1.93
C LEU A 312 11.78 3.95 3.33
N ILE A 313 12.63 4.40 4.27
CA ILE A 313 12.63 3.91 5.65
C ILE A 313 11.49 4.60 6.41
N MET A 314 10.56 3.80 6.94
CA MET A 314 9.49 4.28 7.83
C MET A 314 10.07 4.87 9.12
N GLY A 315 9.39 5.85 9.71
CA GLY A 315 9.92 6.63 10.84
C GLY A 315 10.69 7.88 10.42
N THR A 316 10.84 8.13 9.12
CA THR A 316 11.62 9.26 8.59
C THR A 316 10.75 10.35 7.95
N GLY A 317 9.48 10.06 7.69
CA GLY A 317 8.52 11.00 7.10
C GLY A 317 7.80 11.89 8.11
N GLY A 318 7.88 11.56 9.40
CA GLY A 318 7.25 12.32 10.47
C GLY A 318 6.86 11.44 11.66
N THR A 319 5.99 11.94 12.51
CA THR A 319 5.42 11.17 13.62
C THR A 319 3.90 11.21 13.52
N PRO A 320 3.22 10.05 13.45
CA PRO A 320 1.77 9.99 13.46
C PRO A 320 1.16 10.68 14.68
N THR A 321 0.18 11.56 14.44
CA THR A 321 -0.55 12.25 15.52
C THR A 321 -1.87 11.54 15.92
N ILE A 322 -2.13 10.41 15.29
CA ILE A 322 -3.30 9.55 15.52
C ILE A 322 -2.86 8.24 16.18
N PRO A 323 -3.73 7.57 16.95
CA PRO A 323 -3.39 6.28 17.53
C PRO A 323 -3.17 5.21 16.44
N LEU A 324 -2.29 4.25 16.73
CA LEU A 324 -1.96 3.15 15.82
C LEU A 324 -2.27 1.80 16.46
N PHE A 325 -2.80 0.87 15.67
CA PHE A 325 -2.76 -0.56 15.95
C PHE A 325 -1.82 -1.24 14.96
N ILE A 326 -0.77 -1.88 15.44
CA ILE A 326 0.28 -2.51 14.63
C ILE A 326 0.29 -4.01 14.91
N GLY A 327 0.03 -4.84 13.90
CA GLY A 327 0.13 -6.30 13.98
C GLY A 327 1.32 -6.85 13.20
N GLN A 328 2.04 -7.84 13.74
CA GLN A 328 3.19 -8.40 13.06
C GLN A 328 3.41 -9.89 13.36
N GLY A 329 3.51 -10.72 12.33
CA GLY A 329 3.94 -12.11 12.49
C GLY A 329 5.45 -12.23 12.71
N ALA A 330 5.90 -13.33 13.30
CA ALA A 330 7.32 -13.67 13.42
C ALA A 330 7.66 -15.14 13.09
N GLY A 331 6.69 -15.90 12.55
CA GLY A 331 6.83 -17.32 12.20
C GLY A 331 6.96 -17.59 10.70
N GLY A 332 7.84 -16.86 10.02
CA GLY A 332 8.02 -16.90 8.56
C GLY A 332 8.51 -18.21 7.96
N GLU A 333 8.93 -19.18 8.79
CA GLU A 333 9.40 -20.49 8.34
C GLU A 333 8.35 -21.25 7.54
N LEU A 334 7.07 -21.07 7.87
CA LEU A 334 5.95 -21.69 7.14
C LEU A 334 5.83 -21.19 5.70
N GLU A 335 6.37 -20.01 5.42
CA GLU A 335 6.44 -19.42 4.07
C GLU A 335 7.86 -19.51 3.49
N GLY A 336 8.74 -20.28 4.12
CA GLY A 336 10.05 -20.62 3.60
C GLY A 336 11.10 -19.51 3.72
N THR A 337 10.91 -18.58 4.67
CA THR A 337 11.93 -17.59 5.03
C THR A 337 12.40 -17.84 6.47
N PRO A 338 13.65 -18.30 6.68
CA PRO A 338 14.17 -18.58 8.01
C PRO A 338 14.29 -17.32 8.88
N GLY A 339 13.85 -17.38 10.14
CA GLY A 339 14.01 -16.30 11.12
C GLY A 339 15.38 -16.24 11.80
N ASN A 340 16.36 -17.02 11.35
CA ASN A 340 17.69 -17.11 11.94
C ASN A 340 18.79 -16.37 11.15
N LYS A 341 18.40 -15.48 10.23
CA LYS A 341 19.35 -14.66 9.46
C LYS A 341 20.08 -13.69 10.39
N ALA A 342 21.41 -13.82 10.43
CA ALA A 342 22.27 -13.01 11.29
C ALA A 342 22.07 -11.51 11.02
N GLY A 343 21.87 -10.72 12.09
CA GLY A 343 21.62 -9.28 11.99
C GLY A 343 20.19 -8.86 11.63
N ILE A 344 19.30 -9.80 11.27
CA ILE A 344 17.90 -9.53 10.91
C ILE A 344 16.94 -10.17 11.92
N GLY A 345 17.11 -11.46 12.17
CA GLY A 345 16.23 -12.24 13.03
C GLY A 345 14.90 -12.64 12.38
N ALA A 346 13.89 -12.83 13.22
CA ALA A 346 12.59 -13.36 12.85
C ALA A 346 11.67 -12.31 12.18
N GLY A 347 10.72 -12.83 11.41
CA GLY A 347 9.76 -12.05 10.64
C GLY A 347 8.61 -12.95 10.19
N ASP A 348 7.63 -12.37 9.53
CA ASP A 348 6.43 -13.11 9.12
C ASP A 348 6.63 -13.94 7.84
N GLY A 349 7.81 -13.91 7.22
CA GLY A 349 8.05 -14.55 5.93
C GLY A 349 8.49 -13.55 4.87
N VAL A 350 7.99 -12.30 4.98
CA VAL A 350 8.33 -11.20 4.07
C VAL A 350 8.74 -9.93 4.82
N MET A 351 8.12 -9.62 5.96
CA MET A 351 8.41 -8.47 6.83
C MET A 351 9.11 -8.86 8.13
N ILE A 352 9.95 -7.96 8.65
CA ILE A 352 10.86 -8.24 9.76
C ILE A 352 10.26 -7.75 11.08
N ALA A 353 10.01 -8.66 12.02
CA ALA A 353 9.36 -8.31 13.29
C ALA A 353 10.19 -7.34 14.14
N GLY A 354 11.51 -7.50 14.11
CA GLY A 354 12.43 -6.60 14.81
C GLY A 354 12.37 -5.16 14.32
N ASP A 355 12.22 -4.93 13.02
CA ASP A 355 12.16 -3.58 12.47
C ASP A 355 10.85 -2.89 12.89
N VAL A 356 9.72 -3.63 12.85
CA VAL A 356 8.40 -3.14 13.28
C VAL A 356 8.38 -2.78 14.77
N ARG A 357 9.03 -3.57 15.63
CA ARG A 357 9.17 -3.21 17.05
C ARG A 357 9.92 -1.89 17.23
N THR A 358 10.98 -1.65 16.47
CA THR A 358 11.73 -0.39 16.56
C THR A 358 10.90 0.79 16.09
N LEU A 359 10.16 0.65 14.98
CA LEU A 359 9.25 1.68 14.49
C LEU A 359 8.16 2.01 15.54
N ALA A 360 7.50 1.00 16.08
CA ALA A 360 6.47 1.16 17.09
C ALA A 360 7.01 1.88 18.35
N ARG A 361 8.22 1.50 18.81
CA ARG A 361 8.90 2.15 19.93
C ARG A 361 9.29 3.59 19.63
N HIS A 362 9.71 3.87 18.40
CA HIS A 362 10.03 5.23 17.96
C HIS A 362 8.81 6.14 18.09
N TYR A 363 7.64 5.72 17.60
CA TYR A 363 6.39 6.47 17.75
C TYR A 363 5.93 6.61 19.21
N CYS A 364 6.02 5.53 19.99
CA CYS A 364 5.74 5.58 21.43
C CYS A 364 6.60 6.64 22.15
N ALA A 365 7.90 6.69 21.85
CA ALA A 365 8.82 7.67 22.43
C ALA A 365 8.50 9.12 22.01
N ALA A 366 7.89 9.29 20.83
CA ALA A 366 7.41 10.58 20.33
C ALA A 366 5.98 10.94 20.79
N GLY A 367 5.33 10.09 21.60
CA GLY A 367 4.03 10.34 22.21
C GLY A 367 2.82 9.81 21.44
N THR A 368 3.02 9.09 20.35
CA THR A 368 1.92 8.43 19.63
C THR A 368 1.39 7.24 20.45
N PRO A 369 0.07 7.12 20.69
CA PRO A 369 -0.49 5.92 21.30
C PRO A 369 -0.39 4.74 20.33
N VAL A 370 0.38 3.71 20.69
CA VAL A 370 0.55 2.50 19.88
C VAL A 370 0.10 1.28 20.66
N HIS A 371 -0.82 0.53 20.06
CA HIS A 371 -1.12 -0.86 20.44
C HIS A 371 -0.39 -1.78 19.47
N TYR A 372 0.53 -2.61 19.97
CA TYR A 372 1.34 -3.53 19.17
C TYR A 372 1.04 -4.97 19.53
N GLU A 373 0.71 -5.80 18.53
CA GLU A 373 0.50 -7.25 18.68
C GLU A 373 1.49 -8.01 17.79
N GLN A 374 2.31 -8.86 18.41
CA GLN A 374 3.20 -9.78 17.70
C GLN A 374 2.65 -11.21 17.77
N TYR A 375 2.66 -11.92 16.65
CA TYR A 375 2.21 -13.31 16.54
C TYR A 375 3.41 -14.22 16.24
N ASP A 376 4.06 -14.71 17.29
CA ASP A 376 5.34 -15.42 17.18
C ASP A 376 5.28 -16.68 16.31
N ALA A 377 4.14 -17.38 16.32
CA ALA A 377 3.96 -18.63 15.58
C ALA A 377 3.37 -18.46 14.18
N LEU A 378 3.02 -17.23 13.77
CA LEU A 378 2.29 -17.00 12.53
C LEU A 378 3.18 -16.36 11.47
N SER A 379 3.05 -16.88 10.24
CA SER A 379 3.62 -16.27 9.04
C SER A 379 2.72 -15.13 8.53
N HIS A 380 3.07 -14.54 7.40
CA HIS A 380 2.48 -13.33 6.86
C HIS A 380 1.01 -13.53 6.50
N ILE A 381 0.67 -14.60 5.79
CA ILE A 381 -0.71 -14.92 5.42
C ILE A 381 -1.53 -15.31 6.65
N TRP A 382 -0.95 -16.10 7.56
CA TRP A 382 -1.68 -16.58 8.74
C TRP A 382 -1.91 -15.49 9.78
N SER A 383 -1.01 -14.52 9.90
CA SER A 383 -1.16 -13.38 10.82
C SER A 383 -2.39 -12.54 10.49
N LEU A 384 -2.76 -12.43 9.21
CA LEU A 384 -3.98 -11.75 8.78
C LEU A 384 -5.25 -12.32 9.46
N THR A 385 -5.28 -13.64 9.70
CA THR A 385 -6.47 -14.32 10.26
C THR A 385 -6.77 -13.91 11.70
N LEU A 386 -5.76 -13.53 12.48
CA LEU A 386 -5.93 -12.97 13.83
C LEU A 386 -6.01 -11.45 13.81
N TRP A 387 -5.15 -10.81 13.01
CA TRP A 387 -5.05 -9.35 13.00
C TRP A 387 -6.30 -8.68 12.44
N LEU A 388 -6.89 -9.20 11.36
CA LEU A 388 -8.04 -8.55 10.70
C LEU A 388 -9.27 -8.39 11.61
N PRO A 389 -9.78 -9.44 12.29
CA PRO A 389 -10.91 -9.25 13.20
C PRO A 389 -10.57 -8.29 14.35
N ASN A 390 -9.34 -8.34 14.88
CA ASN A 390 -8.88 -7.42 15.92
C ASN A 390 -8.81 -5.97 15.41
N SER A 391 -8.36 -5.76 14.17
CA SER A 391 -8.21 -4.42 13.60
C SER A 391 -9.55 -3.78 13.28
N ILE A 392 -10.51 -4.57 12.79
CA ILE A 392 -11.90 -4.14 12.63
C ILE A 392 -12.49 -3.73 13.98
N ALA A 393 -12.34 -4.55 15.01
CA ALA A 393 -12.84 -4.23 16.36
C ALA A 393 -12.20 -2.95 16.92
N TRP A 394 -10.87 -2.82 16.78
CA TRP A 394 -10.10 -1.66 17.23
C TRP A 394 -10.53 -0.37 16.51
N ILE A 395 -10.75 -0.42 15.19
CA ILE A 395 -11.25 0.71 14.39
C ILE A 395 -12.64 1.11 14.84
N LYS A 396 -13.55 0.14 15.02
CA LYS A 396 -14.93 0.41 15.47
C LYS A 396 -14.97 1.10 16.84
N GLN A 397 -14.05 0.74 17.74
CA GLN A 397 -13.89 1.42 19.02
C GLN A 397 -13.48 2.91 18.87
N ARG A 398 -12.68 3.27 17.84
CA ARG A 398 -12.34 4.68 17.57
C ARG A 398 -13.60 5.47 17.19
N PHE A 399 -14.44 4.91 16.34
CA PHE A 399 -15.72 5.52 15.94
C PHE A 399 -16.73 5.59 17.09
N ALA A 400 -16.62 4.70 18.08
CA ALA A 400 -17.39 4.74 19.31
C ALA A 400 -16.75 5.63 20.40
N GLU A 401 -15.73 6.43 20.06
CA GLU A 401 -15.02 7.35 20.95
C GLU A 401 -14.40 6.68 22.19
N VAL A 402 -14.16 5.36 22.12
CA VAL A 402 -13.44 4.64 23.17
C VAL A 402 -11.97 5.07 23.13
N PRO A 403 -11.33 5.42 24.26
CA PRO A 403 -9.91 5.79 24.26
C PRO A 403 -9.00 4.72 23.63
N PRO A 404 -7.92 5.10 22.92
CA PRO A 404 -7.03 4.12 22.28
C PRO A 404 -6.24 3.34 23.33
N PRO A 405 -6.26 1.99 23.27
CA PRO A 405 -5.31 1.22 24.06
C PRO A 405 -3.88 1.52 23.57
N GLN A 406 -2.92 1.38 24.46
CA GLN A 406 -1.51 1.42 24.12
C GLN A 406 -0.74 0.47 25.03
N ASN A 407 0.33 -0.13 24.51
CA ASN A 407 1.19 -1.06 25.24
C ASN A 407 2.68 -0.75 25.01
N CYS A 408 3.02 0.52 24.85
CA CYS A 408 4.36 1.01 24.53
C CYS A 408 5.46 0.46 25.45
N SER A 409 5.16 0.29 26.74
CA SER A 409 6.13 -0.21 27.73
C SER A 409 6.44 -1.70 27.58
N SER A 410 5.57 -2.50 26.96
CA SER A 410 5.76 -3.94 26.78
C SER A 410 6.37 -4.32 25.43
N ILE A 411 6.51 -3.36 24.49
CA ILE A 411 7.10 -3.64 23.19
C ILE A 411 8.59 -3.94 23.37
N GLN A 412 9.00 -5.16 23.03
CA GLN A 412 10.39 -5.60 23.13
C GLN A 412 11.31 -4.77 22.22
N GLN A 413 12.61 -4.79 22.51
CA GLN A 413 13.60 -4.15 21.64
C GLN A 413 13.57 -4.77 20.23
N GLY A 414 13.69 -3.90 19.23
CA GLY A 414 13.77 -4.28 17.84
C GLY A 414 15.19 -4.14 17.26
N ASN A 415 15.27 -4.17 15.93
CA ASN A 415 16.52 -4.01 15.18
C ASN A 415 16.86 -2.52 15.00
N PRO A 416 18.13 -2.14 14.84
CA PRO A 416 18.49 -0.77 14.45
C PRO A 416 18.00 -0.48 13.02
N ILE A 417 17.21 0.57 12.82
CA ILE A 417 16.65 0.96 11.50
C ILE A 417 17.29 2.25 10.94
N ASN A 418 18.55 2.51 11.28
CA ASN A 418 19.25 3.71 10.83
C ASN A 418 19.47 3.68 9.31
N PRO A 419 19.47 4.85 8.63
CA PRO A 419 19.86 4.92 7.23
C PRO A 419 21.22 4.29 6.96
N ILE A 420 21.32 3.60 5.82
CA ILE A 420 22.55 2.95 5.38
C ILE A 420 23.58 4.03 4.98
N PRO A 421 24.85 3.92 5.41
CA PRO A 421 25.91 4.82 4.95
C PRO A 421 26.08 4.76 3.42
N VAL A 422 26.07 5.91 2.75
CA VAL A 422 26.26 5.96 1.29
C VAL A 422 27.73 5.64 0.97
N PRO A 423 28.03 4.62 0.15
CA PRO A 423 29.41 4.34 -0.26
C PRO A 423 29.97 5.46 -1.13
N SER A 424 31.28 5.68 -1.05
CA SER A 424 31.99 6.60 -1.96
C SER A 424 31.83 6.16 -3.42
N GLU A 425 31.68 7.10 -4.34
CA GLU A 425 31.62 6.78 -5.77
C GLU A 425 32.97 6.20 -6.22
N VAL A 426 32.92 5.01 -6.81
CA VAL A 426 34.09 4.42 -7.48
C VAL A 426 34.21 5.15 -8.82
N ILE A 427 35.16 6.08 -8.90
CA ILE A 427 35.49 6.87 -10.11
C ILE A 427 36.01 5.95 -11.21
#